data_AF-A0A923DGN4-F1
#
_entry.id   AF-A0A923DGN4-F1
#
_cell.length_a   1.000
_cell.length_b   1.000
_cell.length_c   1.000
_cell.angle_alpha   90.00
_cell.angle_beta   90.00
_cell.angle_gamma   90.00
#
_symmetry.space_group_name_H-M   'P 1'
#
loop_
_entity.id
_entity.type
_entity.pdbx_description
1 polymer ?
#
loop_
_entity_poly.entity_id
_entity_poly.type
_entity_poly.pdbx_seq_one_letter_code
_entity_poly.pdbx_strand_id
1 'polypeptide(L)' 'MNTISKVFWGIAIIIWIFSLIILIVALTDLIPNNSLKEYRFFIGIGFLTISGFIRQAYKRYIKKQHPL' A
#
# COMPACT_ATOMS: atom_id res chain seq x y z
N MET A 1 5.46 13.96 -17.38
CA MET A 1 4.66 13.55 -16.20
C MET A 1 3.54 14.56 -15.96
N ASN A 2 2.29 14.19 -16.26
CA ASN A 2 1.13 15.08 -16.10
C ASN A 2 0.79 15.30 -14.61
N THR A 3 0.22 16.45 -14.27
CA THR A 3 -0.13 16.82 -12.87
C THR A 3 -1.01 15.76 -12.20
N ILE A 4 -1.91 15.13 -12.97
CA ILE A 4 -2.80 14.06 -12.51
C ILE A 4 -2.02 12.82 -12.04
N SER A 5 -1.01 12.36 -12.79
CA SER A 5 -0.19 11.21 -12.36
C SER A 5 0.61 11.52 -11.09
N LYS A 6 1.11 12.75 -10.94
CA LYS A 6 1.84 13.16 -9.73
C LYS A 6 0.94 13.06 -8.49
N VAL A 7 -0.27 13.59 -8.58
CA VAL A 7 -1.27 13.53 -7.50
C VAL A 7 -1.65 12.09 -7.20
N PHE A 8 -1.89 11.27 -8.23
CA PHE A 8 -2.19 9.85 -8.05
C PHE A 8 -1.09 9.11 -7.29
N TRP A 9 0.18 9.30 -7.67
CA TRP A 9 1.31 8.67 -6.99
C TRP A 9 1.46 9.18 -5.54
N GLY A 10 1.23 10.46 -5.29
CA GLY A 10 1.20 11.02 -3.94
C GLY A 10 0.16 10.35 -3.05
N ILE A 11 -1.08 10.23 -3.53
CA ILE A 11 -2.18 9.56 -2.80
C ILE A 11 -1.85 8.08 -2.57
N ALA A 12 -1.31 7.38 -3.58
CA ALA A 12 -0.94 5.97 -3.47
C ALA A 12 0.12 5.72 -2.38
N ILE A 13 1.11 6.60 -2.25
CA ILE A 13 2.14 6.52 -1.20
C ILE A 13 1.52 6.73 0.18
N ILE A 14 0.63 7.72 0.33
CA ILE A 14 -0.05 7.99 1.61
C ILE A 14 -0.86 6.78 2.05
N ILE A 15 -1.69 6.22 1.16
CA ILE A 15 -2.49 5.02 1.43
C ILE A 15 -1.60 3.84 1.82
N TRP A 16 -0.48 3.65 1.12
CA TRP A 16 0.46 2.57 1.40
C TRP A 16 1.11 2.71 2.78
N ILE A 17 1.54 3.92 3.16
CA ILE A 17 2.11 4.21 4.49
C ILE A 17 1.07 3.94 5.59
N PHE A 18 -0.17 4.41 5.43
CA PHE A 18 -1.23 4.11 6.40
C PHE A 18 -1.49 2.61 6.52
N SER A 19 -1.53 1.89 5.40
CA SER A 19 -1.70 0.44 5.40
C SER A 19 -0.54 -0.28 6.10
N LEU A 20 0.70 0.23 5.95
CA LEU A 20 1.87 -0.28 6.66
C LEU A 20 1.77 -0.08 8.17
N ILE A 21 1.32 1.10 8.62
CA ILE A 21 1.12 1.38 10.05
C ILE A 21 0.08 0.42 10.64
N ILE A 22 -1.06 0.24 9.96
CA ILE A 22 -2.11 -0.69 10.40
C ILE A 22 -1.57 -2.12 10.47
N LEU A 23 -0.76 -2.53 9.49
CA LEU A 23 -0.12 -3.84 9.50
C LEU A 23 0.83 -4.00 10.69
N ILE A 24 1.68 -3.01 10.96
CA ILE A 24 2.60 -3.03 12.11
C ILE A 24 1.80 -3.16 13.40
N VAL A 25 0.75 -2.35 13.58
CA VAL A 25 -0.11 -2.40 14.77
C VAL A 25 -0.79 -3.77 14.90
N ALA A 26 -1.27 -4.36 13.80
CA ALA A 26 -1.92 -5.67 13.82
C ALA A 26 -0.94 -6.83 14.13
N LEU A 27 0.32 -6.72 13.73
CA LEU A 27 1.35 -7.74 13.97
C LEU A 27 2.05 -7.60 15.32
N THR A 28 2.09 -6.40 15.88
CA THR A 28 2.80 -6.11 17.13
C THR A 28 1.83 -5.99 18.30
N ASP A 29 2.24 -6.49 19.47
CA ASP A 29 1.46 -6.37 20.71
C ASP A 29 1.73 -5.01 21.42
N LEU A 30 2.03 -3.96 20.66
CA LEU A 30 2.31 -2.62 21.21
C LEU A 30 1.10 -1.99 21.89
N ILE A 31 -0.12 -2.41 21.52
CA ILE A 31 -1.38 -1.91 22.08
C ILE A 31 -2.08 -3.07 22.81
N PRO A 32 -2.22 -3.02 24.15
CA PRO A 32 -3.02 -3.99 24.87
C PRO A 32 -4.48 -3.91 24.43
N ASN A 33 -5.12 -5.07 24.23
CA ASN A 33 -6.50 -5.20 23.71
C ASN A 33 -6.70 -4.71 22.26
N ASN A 34 -5.72 -4.94 21.38
CA ASN A 34 -5.85 -4.61 19.97
C ASN A 34 -6.77 -5.59 19.22
N SER A 35 -7.99 -5.15 18.87
CA SER A 35 -8.94 -5.92 18.05
C SER A 35 -8.41 -6.25 16.64
N LEU A 36 -7.42 -5.50 16.13
CA LEU A 36 -6.82 -5.77 14.81
C LEU A 36 -5.98 -7.05 14.79
N LYS A 37 -5.57 -7.56 15.96
CA LYS A 37 -4.76 -8.79 16.07
C LYS A 37 -5.50 -10.02 15.55
N GLU A 38 -6.82 -10.07 15.73
CA GLU A 38 -7.68 -11.14 15.20
C GLU A 38 -7.68 -11.14 13.66
N TYR A 39 -7.62 -9.96 13.06
CA TYR A 39 -7.65 -9.77 11.60
C TYR A 39 -6.25 -9.67 10.97
N ARG A 40 -5.16 -9.91 11.74
CA ARG A 40 -3.77 -9.74 11.27
C ARG A 40 -3.47 -10.44 9.94
N PHE A 41 -4.06 -11.62 9.72
CA PHE A 41 -3.90 -12.37 8.49
C PHE A 41 -4.52 -11.63 7.30
N PHE A 42 -5.79 -11.22 7.43
CA PHE A 42 -6.50 -10.46 6.40
C PHE A 42 -5.86 -9.08 6.15
N ILE A 43 -5.40 -8.40 7.20
CA ILE A 43 -4.67 -7.12 7.09
C ILE A 43 -3.36 -7.32 6.33
N GLY A 44 -2.63 -8.40 6.60
CA GLY A 44 -1.43 -8.80 5.86
C GLY A 44 -1.71 -9.03 4.37
N ILE A 45 -2.74 -9.81 4.06
CA ILE A 45 -3.16 -10.04 2.67
C ILE A 45 -3.56 -8.73 1.99
N GLY A 46 -4.33 -7.87 2.66
CA GLY A 46 -4.72 -6.56 2.14
C GLY A 46 -3.52 -5.68 1.79
N PHE A 47 -2.53 -5.61 2.69
CA PHE A 47 -1.29 -4.88 2.43
C PHE A 47 -0.50 -5.45 1.23
N LEU A 48 -0.41 -6.77 1.11
CA LEU A 48 0.24 -7.43 -0.02
C LEU A 48 -0.50 -7.13 -1.33
N THR A 49 -1.83 -7.16 -1.33
CA THR A 49 -2.66 -6.81 -2.50
C THR A 49 -2.44 -5.37 -2.93
N ILE A 50 -2.46 -4.41 -2.00
CA ILE A 50 -2.21 -2.99 -2.28
C ILE A 50 -0.79 -2.82 -2.86
N SER A 51 0.21 -3.43 -2.22
CA SER A 51 1.61 -3.38 -2.68
C SER A 51 1.77 -3.96 -4.09
N GLY A 52 1.13 -5.10 -4.36
CA GLY A 52 1.11 -5.74 -5.68
C GLY A 52 0.45 -4.87 -6.74
N PHE A 53 -0.66 -4.22 -6.41
CA PHE A 53 -1.37 -3.31 -7.30
C PHE A 53 -0.51 -2.08 -7.66
N ILE A 54 0.08 -1.42 -6.65
CA ILE A 54 0.97 -0.26 -6.84
C ILE A 54 2.15 -0.64 -7.74
N ARG A 55 2.77 -1.81 -7.50
CA ARG A 55 3.88 -2.31 -8.32
C ARG A 55 3.47 -2.52 -9.78
N GLN A 56 2.32 -3.12 -10.03
CA GLN A 56 1.81 -3.32 -11.39
C GLN A 56 1.49 -2.00 -12.09
N ALA A 57 0.84 -1.07 -11.39
CA ALA A 57 0.55 0.28 -11.89
C ALA A 57 1.85 1.00 -12.28
N TYR A 58 2.89 0.88 -11.45
CA TYR A 58 4.18 1.52 -11.68
C TYR A 58 4.89 0.95 -12.91
N LYS A 59 4.93 -0.38 -13.04
CA LYS A 59 5.49 -1.05 -14.22
C LYS A 59 4.80 -0.60 -15.51
N ARG A 60 3.47 -0.52 -15.51
CA ARG A 60 2.68 -0.04 -16.66
C ARG A 60 2.96 1.44 -16.96
N TYR A 61 3.09 2.26 -15.92
CA TYR A 61 3.42 3.68 -16.07
C TYR A 61 4.80 3.87 -16.73
N ILE A 62 5.84 3.18 -16.24
CA ILE A 62 7.19 3.23 -16.83
C ILE A 62 7.17 2.76 -18.28
N LYS A 63 6.53 1.62 -18.57
CA LYS A 63 6.39 1.10 -19.94
C LYS A 63 5.72 2.10 -20.89
N LYS A 64 4.75 2.88 -20.39
CA LYS A 64 4.08 3.92 -21.19
C LYS A 64 4.96 5.15 -21.44
N GLN A 65 5.85 5.49 -20.51
CA GLN A 65 6.77 6.64 -20.67
C GLN A 65 7.97 6.31 -21.55
N HIS A 66 8.43 5.05 -21.55
CA HIS A 66 9.53 4.57 -22.36
C HIS A 66 9.11 3.31 -23.13
N PRO A 67 8.35 3.47 -24.24
CA PRO A 67 8.16 2.38 -25.18
C PRO A 67 9.51 2.14 -25.86
N LEU A 68 10.14 1.00 -25.54
CA LEU A 68 11.23 0.45 -26.35
C LEU A 68 10.73 0.18 -27.77
#